data_AF-A0A923WHE2-F1
#
_entry.id   AF-A0A923WHE2-F1
#
_cell.length_a   1.000
_cell.length_b   1.000
_cell.length_c   1.000
_cell.angle_alpha   90.00
_cell.angle_beta   90.00
_cell.angle_gamma   90.00
#
_symmetry.space_group_name_H-M   'P 1'
#
loop_
_entity.id
_entity.type
_entity.pdbx_description
1 polymer ?
#
loop_
_entity_poly.entity_id
_entity_poly.type
_entity_poly.pdbx_seq_one_letter_code
_entity_poly.pdbx_strand_id
1 'polypeptide(L)'
;MKRIILAIFFALFVTTATFSQTLSPKRGISRQLRSQTDLNSVYKGASWYYNWDVAPHTSIAEDVGEYIEYVPMIWGSQFDKIKMIAYLDNHPETKYILGFNEPII
;
A
#
# COMPACT_ATOMS: atom_id res chain seq x y z
N MET A 1 -10.28 -37.85 31.79
CA MET A 1 -11.34 -37.08 31.09
C MET A 1 -11.10 -35.57 31.14
N LYS A 2 -11.12 -34.88 32.30
CA LYS A 2 -10.92 -33.41 32.38
C LYS A 2 -9.61 -32.91 31.76
N ARG A 3 -8.49 -33.63 31.95
CA ARG A 3 -7.18 -33.30 31.34
C ARG A 3 -7.12 -33.47 29.81
N ILE A 4 -7.88 -34.43 29.28
CA ILE A 4 -7.99 -34.67 27.84
C ILE A 4 -8.85 -33.59 27.20
N ILE A 5 -9.96 -33.21 27.84
CA ILE A 5 -10.81 -32.10 27.40
C ILE A 5 -10.02 -30.79 27.40
N LEU A 6 -9.23 -30.52 28.44
CA LEU A 6 -8.38 -29.32 28.51
C LEU A 6 -7.29 -29.30 27.41
N ALA A 7 -6.69 -30.44 27.11
CA ALA A 7 -5.71 -30.57 26.02
C ALA A 7 -6.35 -30.35 24.64
N ILE A 8 -7.58 -30.82 24.42
CA ILE A 8 -8.32 -30.59 23.17
C ILE A 8 -8.68 -29.11 23.01
N PHE A 9 -9.15 -28.45 24.09
CA PHE A 9 -9.43 -27.00 24.06
C PHE A 9 -8.17 -26.17 23.78
N PHE A 10 -7.03 -26.54 24.38
CA PHE A 10 -5.76 -25.87 24.12
C PHE A 10 -5.28 -26.07 22.67
N ALA A 11 -5.39 -27.29 22.13
CA ALA A 11 -5.04 -27.58 20.75
C ALA A 11 -5.91 -26.81 19.73
N LEU A 12 -7.23 -26.71 19.96
CA LEU A 12 -8.11 -25.89 19.10
C LEU A 12 -7.74 -24.40 19.15
N PHE A 13 -7.38 -23.87 20.33
CA PHE A 13 -7.00 -22.46 20.48
C PHE A 13 -5.68 -22.10 19.79
N VAL A 14 -4.73 -23.04 19.72
CA VAL A 14 -3.45 -22.85 19.01
C VAL A 14 -3.65 -22.84 17.48
N THR A 15 -4.61 -23.60 16.95
CA THR A 15 -4.84 -23.65 15.49
C THR A 15 -5.46 -22.37 14.91
N THR A 16 -6.31 -21.66 15.65
CA THR A 16 -6.96 -20.44 15.15
C THR A 16 -6.04 -19.23 15.07
N ALA A 17 -4.98 -19.19 15.88
CA ALA A 17 -3.99 -18.11 15.87
C ALA A 17 -3.10 -18.10 14.61
N THR A 18 -3.09 -19.19 13.83
CA THR A 18 -2.20 -19.35 12.66
C THR A 18 -2.83 -18.97 11.31
N PHE A 19 -4.11 -18.59 11.27
CA PHE A 19 -4.80 -18.16 10.06
C PHE A 19 -4.93 -16.63 9.94
N SER A 20 -3.90 -15.88 10.35
CA SER A 20 -3.85 -14.45 10.00
C SER A 20 -3.65 -14.33 8.48
N GLN A 21 -4.58 -13.67 7.78
CA GLN A 21 -4.40 -13.43 6.35
C GLN A 21 -3.19 -12.52 6.14
N THR A 22 -2.18 -13.03 5.43
CA THR A 22 -1.07 -12.22 4.96
C THR A 22 -1.56 -11.18 3.95
N LEU A 23 -0.96 -9.99 3.97
CA LEU A 23 -1.28 -8.94 3.01
C LEU A 23 -1.05 -9.44 1.57
N SER A 24 -2.03 -9.23 0.68
CA SER A 24 -1.89 -9.65 -0.72
C SER A 24 -1.02 -8.65 -1.48
N PRO A 25 0.07 -9.09 -2.14
CA PRO A 25 0.92 -8.19 -2.93
C PRO A 25 0.17 -7.60 -4.14
N LYS A 26 -0.95 -8.22 -4.55
CA LYS A 26 -1.74 -7.79 -5.71
C LYS A 26 -2.81 -6.76 -5.38
N ARG A 27 -3.13 -6.55 -4.10
CA ARG A 27 -4.19 -5.63 -3.69
C ARG A 27 -3.61 -4.24 -3.52
N GLY A 28 -4.02 -3.33 -4.40
CA GLY A 28 -3.69 -1.91 -4.33
C GLY A 28 -4.92 -1.02 -4.21
N ILE A 29 -4.70 0.28 -4.03
CA ILE A 29 -5.74 1.30 -3.89
C ILE A 29 -5.52 2.44 -4.89
N SER A 30 -6.58 2.85 -5.57
CA SER A 30 -6.63 4.04 -6.43
C SER A 30 -7.29 5.20 -5.68
N ARG A 31 -6.49 6.03 -5.00
CA ARG A 31 -7.05 7.12 -4.17
C ARG A 31 -6.04 8.23 -3.93
N GLN A 32 -6.56 9.45 -3.85
CA GLN A 32 -5.85 10.60 -3.29
C GLN A 32 -5.88 10.56 -1.76
N LEU A 33 -4.89 9.89 -1.15
CA LEU A 33 -4.68 9.91 0.31
C LEU A 33 -4.07 11.26 0.71
N ARG A 34 -4.60 11.90 1.76
CA ARG A 34 -4.18 13.26 2.16
C ARG A 34 -3.96 13.44 3.65
N SER A 35 -4.13 12.39 4.45
CA SER A 35 -4.04 12.48 5.90
C SER A 35 -3.56 11.19 6.53
N GLN A 36 -3.08 11.28 7.76
CA GLN A 36 -2.76 10.11 8.58
C GLN A 36 -3.98 9.20 8.77
N THR A 37 -5.18 9.78 8.85
CA THR A 37 -6.43 9.01 8.93
C THR A 37 -6.64 8.16 7.69
N ASP A 38 -6.36 8.70 6.49
CA ASP A 38 -6.43 7.93 5.25
C ASP A 38 -5.44 6.76 5.27
N LEU A 39 -4.17 7.03 5.62
CA LEU A 39 -3.11 6.01 5.71
C LEU A 39 -3.52 4.89 6.67
N ASN A 40 -3.99 5.25 7.87
CA ASN A 40 -4.44 4.32 8.90
C ASN A 40 -5.62 3.45 8.45
N SER A 41 -6.45 3.94 7.52
CA SER A 41 -7.59 3.19 7.00
C SER A 41 -7.21 2.13 5.96
N VAL A 42 -6.04 2.25 5.32
CA VAL A 42 -5.68 1.43 4.17
C VAL A 42 -4.51 0.48 4.39
N TYR A 43 -3.53 0.83 5.22
CA TYR A 43 -2.24 0.14 5.27
C TYR A 43 -2.31 -1.34 5.66
N LYS A 44 -3.31 -1.72 6.49
CA LYS A 44 -3.52 -3.12 6.87
C LYS A 44 -4.16 -3.96 5.76
N GLY A 45 -4.72 -3.30 4.76
CA GLY A 45 -5.59 -3.89 3.76
C GLY A 45 -4.98 -3.99 2.37
N ALA A 46 -4.02 -3.12 2.00
CA ALA A 46 -3.41 -3.06 0.67
C ALA A 46 -1.88 -2.94 0.75
N SER A 47 -1.19 -3.50 -0.24
CA SER A 47 0.28 -3.49 -0.30
C SER A 47 0.86 -2.26 -0.99
N TRP A 48 0.08 -1.64 -1.87
CA TRP A 48 0.51 -0.49 -2.66
C TRP A 48 -0.66 0.45 -2.96
N TYR A 49 -0.38 1.69 -3.33
CA TYR A 49 -1.39 2.62 -3.79
C TYR A 49 -0.83 3.58 -4.85
N TYR A 50 -1.73 4.24 -5.57
CA TYR A 50 -1.40 5.33 -6.48
C TYR A 50 -2.50 6.39 -6.45
N ASN A 51 -2.16 7.59 -6.92
CA ASN A 51 -3.04 8.76 -6.86
C ASN A 51 -3.09 9.55 -8.17
N TRP A 52 -2.71 8.94 -9.30
CA TRP A 52 -2.63 9.58 -10.62
C TRP A 52 -1.63 10.75 -10.73
N ASP A 53 -0.74 10.92 -9.76
CA ASP A 53 0.31 11.94 -9.76
C ASP A 53 1.69 11.27 -9.79
N VAL A 54 2.75 12.06 -9.92
CA VAL A 54 4.15 11.60 -9.92
C VAL A 54 4.73 11.45 -8.51
N ALA A 55 4.04 11.98 -7.49
CA ALA A 55 4.43 11.83 -6.09
C ALA A 55 3.18 11.80 -5.18
N PRO A 56 3.32 11.31 -3.94
CA PRO A 56 2.29 11.41 -2.92
C PRO A 56 1.81 12.85 -2.70
N HIS A 57 0.63 13.00 -2.09
CA HIS A 57 0.18 14.32 -1.67
C HIS A 57 1.14 14.90 -0.61
N THR A 58 1.44 16.19 -0.70
CA THR A 58 2.47 16.85 0.14
C THR A 58 2.23 16.69 1.64
N SER A 59 0.97 16.61 2.07
CA SER A 59 0.60 16.44 3.48
C SER A 59 0.92 15.06 4.09
N ILE A 60 1.31 14.08 3.28
CA ILE A 60 1.69 12.73 3.72
C ILE A 60 3.01 12.25 3.10
N ALA A 61 3.71 13.12 2.36
CA ALA A 61 4.83 12.72 1.53
C ALA A 61 6.02 12.17 2.34
N GLU A 62 6.19 12.65 3.58
CA GLU A 62 7.26 12.20 4.48
C GLU A 62 6.96 10.85 5.11
N ASP A 63 5.68 10.56 5.41
CA ASP A 63 5.31 9.38 6.21
C ASP A 63 4.85 8.19 5.36
N VAL A 64 4.35 8.42 4.15
CA VAL A 64 3.57 7.40 3.42
C VAL A 64 4.34 6.10 3.16
N GLY A 65 5.64 6.19 2.90
CA GLY A 65 6.49 5.02 2.65
C GLY A 65 6.59 4.08 3.85
N GLU A 66 6.31 4.55 5.07
CA GLU A 66 6.26 3.71 6.28
C GLU A 66 4.98 2.87 6.37
N TYR A 67 3.92 3.31 5.69
CA TYR A 67 2.59 2.68 5.76
C TYR A 67 2.30 1.79 4.55
N ILE A 68 2.59 2.27 3.34
CA ILE A 68 2.18 1.61 2.10
C ILE A 68 3.07 2.05 0.94
N GLU A 69 3.40 1.11 0.04
CA GLU A 69 4.21 1.42 -1.14
C GLU A 69 3.43 2.39 -2.07
N TYR A 70 4.07 3.51 -2.44
CA TYR A 70 3.55 4.41 -3.46
C TYR A 70 4.05 4.02 -4.84
N VAL A 71 3.15 3.98 -5.82
CA VAL A 71 3.51 3.78 -7.23
C VAL A 71 3.23 5.08 -8.00
N PRO A 72 4.27 5.82 -8.46
CA PRO A 72 4.10 7.06 -9.21
C PRO A 72 3.45 6.80 -10.57
N MET A 73 2.75 7.81 -11.09
CA MET A 73 2.06 7.75 -12.37
C MET A 73 2.41 8.94 -13.26
N ILE A 74 2.83 8.64 -14.49
CA ILE A 74 2.81 9.58 -15.61
C ILE A 74 1.40 9.51 -16.21
N TRP A 75 0.53 10.44 -15.83
CA TRP A 75 -0.88 10.39 -16.23
C TRP A 75 -1.09 10.57 -17.75
N GLY A 76 -0.31 11.44 -18.39
CA GLY A 76 -0.41 11.69 -19.82
C GLY A 76 0.85 12.37 -20.36
N SER A 77 0.76 12.95 -21.56
CA SER A 77 1.90 13.61 -22.19
C SER A 77 2.37 14.88 -21.45
N GLN A 78 1.50 15.47 -20.64
CA GLN A 78 1.81 16.62 -19.79
C GLN A 78 1.91 16.14 -18.33
N PHE A 79 3.09 16.23 -17.75
CA PHE A 79 3.35 15.93 -16.34
C PHE A 79 4.56 16.71 -15.84
N ASP A 80 4.69 16.86 -14.53
CA ASP A 80 5.84 17.53 -13.92
C ASP A 80 7.06 16.60 -13.91
N LYS A 81 7.90 16.74 -14.94
CA LYS A 81 9.13 15.94 -15.10
C LYS A 81 10.15 16.22 -14.00
N ILE A 82 10.24 17.46 -13.50
CA ILE A 82 11.20 17.82 -12.46
C ILE A 82 10.81 17.14 -11.15
N LYS A 83 9.52 17.22 -10.79
CA LYS A 83 8.97 16.53 -9.62
C LYS A 83 9.12 15.01 -9.72
N MET A 84 8.91 14.44 -10.90
CA MET A 84 9.11 12.99 -11.11
C MET A 84 10.57 12.55 -10.90
N ILE A 85 11.53 13.27 -11.48
CA ILE A 85 12.95 12.97 -11.30
C ILE A 85 13.33 13.11 -9.81
N ALA A 86 12.93 14.21 -9.17
CA ALA A 86 13.19 14.42 -7.75
C ALA A 86 12.55 13.34 -6.87
N TYR A 87 11.37 12.84 -7.22
CA TYR A 87 10.74 11.74 -6.49
C TYR A 87 11.58 10.46 -6.61
N LEU A 88 11.97 10.06 -7.83
CA LEU A 88 12.74 8.84 -8.08
C LEU A 88 14.15 8.89 -7.50
N ASP A 89 14.82 10.05 -7.53
CA ASP A 89 16.14 10.22 -6.92
C ASP A 89 16.10 10.01 -5.39
N ASN A 90 14.99 10.40 -4.75
CA ASN A 90 14.79 10.22 -3.31
C ASN A 90 14.20 8.85 -2.92
N HIS A 91 13.65 8.11 -3.87
CA HIS A 91 12.99 6.82 -3.65
C HIS A 91 13.55 5.73 -4.59
N PRO A 92 14.86 5.41 -4.47
CA PRO A 92 15.54 4.45 -5.35
C PRO A 92 14.97 3.02 -5.27
N GLU A 93 14.17 2.71 -4.24
CA GLU A 93 13.43 1.46 -4.09
C GLU A 93 12.22 1.34 -5.03
N THR A 94 11.80 2.44 -5.68
CA THR A 94 10.68 2.48 -6.63
C THR A 94 10.96 1.57 -7.82
N LYS A 95 10.16 0.50 -7.97
CA LYS A 95 10.33 -0.49 -9.05
C LYS A 95 9.42 -0.27 -10.25
N TYR A 96 8.34 0.48 -10.06
CA TYR A 96 7.27 0.59 -11.04
C TYR A 96 6.84 2.05 -11.21
N ILE A 97 6.52 2.42 -12.44
CA ILE A 97 5.90 3.69 -12.81
C ILE A 97 4.68 3.35 -13.66
N LEU A 98 3.50 3.83 -13.27
CA LEU A 98 2.30 3.74 -14.11
C LEU A 98 2.39 4.78 -15.23
N GLY A 99 1.91 4.45 -16.42
CA GLY A 99 1.97 5.33 -17.59
C GLY A 99 0.65 5.42 -18.31
N PHE A 100 0.34 6.63 -18.80
CA PHE A 100 -0.77 6.98 -19.68
C PHE A 100 -2.12 6.44 -19.19
N ASN A 101 -2.86 7.28 -18.48
CA ASN A 101 -4.20 6.96 -18.01
C ASN A 101 -5.18 6.95 -19.19
N GLU A 102 -5.64 5.76 -19.57
CA GLU A 102 -6.75 5.57 -20.52
C GLU A 102 -6.61 6.40 -21.82
N PRO A 103 -5.46 6.35 -22.54
CA PRO A 103 -5.15 7.28 -23.64
C PRO A 103 -6.02 7.11 -24.89
N ILE A 104 -6.86 6.08 -24.93
CA ILE A 104 -7.78 5.78 -26.04
C ILE A 104 -9.20 6.32 -25.78
N ILE A 105 -9.46 6.87 -24.60
CA ILE A 105 -10.71 7.53 -24.21
C ILE A 105 -10.56 9.03 -24.46
#